data_AF-A0A927VKQ0-F1
#
_entry.id   AF-A0A927VKQ0-F1
#
_cell.length_a   1.000
_cell.length_b   1.000
_cell.length_c   1.000
_cell.angle_alpha   90.00
_cell.angle_beta   90.00
_cell.angle_gamma   90.00
#
_symmetry.space_group_name_H-M   'P 1'
#
loop_
_entity.id
_entity.type
_entity.pdbx_description
1 polymer ?
#
loop_
_entity_poly.entity_id
_entity_poly.type
_entity_poly.pdbx_seq_one_letter_code
_entity_poly.pdbx_strand_id
1 'polypeptide(L)'
;MLEEDAWDLATIFHESCHSTGHESRLNRIGLRKVSFGSETYSKEELIAEVGAACMLSTLGMASDETICNNAAYVHGWLQALKEDRRLIVSAAGQAEKACRFILEHSSFDWSSATVASPI
;
A
#
# COMPACT_ATOMS: atom_id res chain seq x y z
N MET A 1 17.42 -17.68 2.93
CA MET A 1 17.37 -17.11 1.56
C MET A 1 15.94 -16.73 1.19
N LEU A 2 15.09 -16.31 2.14
CA LEU A 2 13.72 -15.86 1.88
C LEU A 2 13.41 -14.52 2.59
N GLU A 3 14.25 -14.07 3.52
CA GLU A 3 14.01 -12.84 4.29
C GLU A 3 14.56 -11.58 3.60
N GLU A 4 15.71 -11.66 2.92
CA GLU A 4 16.27 -10.49 2.19
C GLU A 4 15.36 -10.06 1.02
N ASP A 5 14.72 -11.01 0.33
CA ASP A 5 13.83 -10.72 -0.81
C ASP A 5 12.56 -9.95 -0.40
N ALA A 6 12.10 -10.12 0.84
CA ALA A 6 10.87 -9.51 1.33
C ALA A 6 11.00 -7.99 1.50
N TRP A 7 12.19 -7.51 1.88
CA TRP A 7 12.48 -6.09 2.04
C TRP A 7 12.55 -5.35 0.70
N ASP A 8 13.20 -5.96 -0.29
CA ASP A 8 13.27 -5.41 -1.64
C ASP A 8 11.87 -5.31 -2.25
N LEU A 9 11.03 -6.33 -2.02
CA LEU A 9 9.66 -6.34 -2.51
C LEU A 9 8.75 -5.33 -1.82
N ALA A 10 8.91 -5.08 -0.52
CA ALA A 10 8.17 -4.04 0.19
C ALA A 10 8.38 -2.68 -0.48
N THR A 11 9.64 -2.32 -0.75
CA THR A 11 10.01 -1.07 -1.43
C THR A 11 9.45 -1.02 -2.85
N ILE A 12 9.57 -2.11 -3.61
CA ILE A 12 9.02 -2.18 -4.98
C ILE A 12 7.50 -1.98 -4.98
N PHE A 13 6.77 -2.61 -4.06
CA PHE A 13 5.32 -2.46 -4.01
C PHE A 13 4.89 -1.09 -3.49
N HIS A 14 5.65 -0.47 -2.59
CA HIS A 14 5.43 0.90 -2.14
C HIS A 14 5.50 1.87 -3.34
N GLU A 15 6.60 1.84 -4.09
CA GLU A 15 6.78 2.69 -5.29
C GLU A 15 5.78 2.34 -6.40
N SER A 16 5.44 1.05 -6.55
CA SER A 16 4.40 0.62 -7.48
C SER A 16 3.04 1.22 -7.11
N CYS A 17 2.69 1.25 -5.81
CA CYS A 17 1.46 1.86 -5.33
C CYS A 17 1.43 3.36 -5.62
N HIS A 18 2.52 4.09 -5.40
CA HIS A 18 2.63 5.50 -5.80
C HIS A 18 2.37 5.69 -7.29
N SER A 19 2.98 4.84 -8.12
CA SER A 19 2.82 4.93 -9.56
C SER A 19 1.34 4.88 -9.99
N THR A 20 0.48 4.13 -9.29
CA THR A 20 -0.96 4.03 -9.60
C THR A 20 -1.74 5.34 -9.41
N GLY A 21 -1.21 6.29 -8.62
CA GLY A 21 -1.89 7.55 -8.37
C GLY A 21 -1.79 8.54 -9.53
N HIS A 22 -0.98 8.26 -10.55
CA HIS A 22 -0.83 9.11 -11.74
C HIS A 22 -2.19 9.43 -12.39
N GLU A 23 -2.28 10.58 -13.08
CA GLU A 23 -3.53 11.10 -13.63
C GLU A 23 -4.20 10.22 -14.68
N SER A 24 -3.39 9.48 -15.45
CA SER A 24 -3.87 8.51 -16.44
C SER A 24 -4.30 7.17 -15.82
N ARG A 25 -4.23 7.04 -14.49
CA ARG A 25 -4.52 5.81 -13.74
C ARG A 25 -5.63 6.10 -12.72
N LEU A 26 -5.34 6.05 -11.42
CA LEU A 26 -6.33 6.29 -10.36
C LEU A 26 -6.52 7.78 -10.04
N ASN A 27 -5.72 8.67 -10.65
CA ASN A 27 -5.85 10.12 -10.53
C ASN A 27 -5.98 10.61 -9.08
N ARG A 28 -5.08 10.14 -8.20
CA ARG A 28 -5.04 10.60 -6.80
C ARG A 28 -4.39 11.97 -6.74
N ILE A 29 -5.15 12.94 -6.23
CA ILE A 29 -4.72 14.35 -6.12
C ILE A 29 -3.43 14.50 -5.30
N GLY A 30 -3.13 13.53 -4.43
CA GLY A 30 -1.97 13.50 -3.54
C GLY A 30 -0.59 13.51 -4.19
N LEU A 31 -0.49 13.35 -5.51
CA LEU A 31 0.77 13.38 -6.25
C LEU A 31 1.02 14.70 -7.01
N ARG A 32 0.05 15.62 -7.06
CA ARG A 32 0.17 16.87 -7.81
C ARG A 32 0.52 18.03 -6.88
N LYS A 33 1.71 18.62 -7.04
CA LYS A 33 2.15 19.85 -6.34
C LYS A 33 1.99 19.77 -4.82
N VAL A 34 2.48 18.69 -4.23
CA VAL A 34 2.35 18.46 -2.79
C VAL A 34 3.71 18.72 -2.14
N SER A 35 3.73 19.56 -1.11
CA SER A 35 4.94 19.80 -0.32
C SER A 35 5.21 18.59 0.57
N PHE A 36 6.47 18.16 0.63
CA PHE A 36 6.95 17.17 1.58
C PHE A 36 6.50 17.54 3.00
N GLY A 37 6.00 16.55 3.75
CA GLY A 37 5.50 16.75 5.12
C GLY A 37 4.13 17.43 5.23
N SER A 38 3.44 17.70 4.11
CA SER A 38 2.03 18.14 4.17
C SER A 38 1.09 16.98 4.52
N GLU A 39 -0.13 17.30 4.93
CA GLU A 39 -1.17 16.31 5.22
C GLU A 39 -1.51 15.47 3.99
N THR A 40 -1.57 16.11 2.81
CA THR A 40 -1.83 15.44 1.54
C THR A 40 -0.70 14.47 1.16
N TYR A 41 0.56 14.87 1.41
CA TYR A 41 1.73 14.00 1.21
C TYR A 41 1.65 12.79 2.13
N SER A 42 1.40 13.02 3.42
CA SER A 42 1.29 11.98 4.44
C SER A 42 0.18 10.97 4.14
N LYS A 43 -0.92 11.41 3.54
CA LYS A 43 -2.01 10.52 3.10
C LYS A 43 -1.58 9.61 1.93
N GLU A 44 -0.81 10.12 0.99
CA GLU A 44 -0.35 9.34 -0.17
C GLU A 44 0.69 8.29 0.24
N GLU A 45 1.61 8.65 1.14
CA GLU A 45 2.57 7.72 1.75
C GLU A 45 1.84 6.60 2.53
N LEU A 46 0.81 6.95 3.31
CA LEU A 46 0.00 5.95 4.01
C LEU A 46 -0.71 5.00 3.03
N ILE A 47 -1.16 5.50 1.88
CA ILE A 47 -1.77 4.66 0.84
C ILE A 47 -0.74 3.70 0.25
N ALA A 48 0.47 4.17 -0.04
CA ALA A 48 1.54 3.35 -0.59
C ALA A 48 2.00 2.26 0.38
N GLU A 49 2.17 2.61 1.65
CA GLU A 49 2.60 1.69 2.70
C GLU A 49 1.56 0.58 2.96
N VAL A 50 0.29 0.96 3.11
CA VAL A 50 -0.81 0.00 3.28
C VAL A 50 -0.93 -0.89 2.03
N GLY A 51 -0.76 -0.33 0.84
CA GLY A 51 -0.78 -1.08 -0.42
C GLY A 51 0.35 -2.10 -0.51
N ALA A 52 1.58 -1.71 -0.16
CA ALA A 52 2.73 -2.60 -0.14
C ALA A 52 2.52 -3.79 0.82
N ALA A 53 2.02 -3.51 2.02
CA ALA A 53 1.68 -4.54 3.00
C ALA A 53 0.62 -5.52 2.46
N CYS A 54 -0.42 -5.01 1.80
CA CYS A 54 -1.45 -5.83 1.17
C CYS A 54 -0.90 -6.70 0.03
N MET A 55 0.00 -6.17 -0.80
CA MET A 55 0.63 -6.92 -1.90
C MET A 55 1.49 -8.07 -1.37
N LEU A 56 2.34 -7.81 -0.37
CA LEU A 56 3.14 -8.86 0.26
C LEU A 56 2.26 -9.95 0.89
N SER A 57 1.20 -9.55 1.59
CA SER A 57 0.23 -10.51 2.16
C SER A 57 -0.47 -11.33 1.08
N THR A 58 -0.84 -10.70 -0.04
CA THR A 58 -1.52 -11.35 -1.17
C THR A 58 -0.61 -12.39 -1.83
N LEU A 59 0.69 -12.12 -1.92
CA LEU A 59 1.67 -13.01 -2.53
C LEU A 59 2.18 -14.11 -1.56
N GLY A 60 1.67 -14.16 -0.33
CA GLY A 60 2.14 -15.11 0.68
C GLY A 60 3.55 -14.81 1.19
N MET A 61 4.03 -13.58 1.01
CA MET A 61 5.37 -13.12 1.38
C MET A 61 5.38 -12.23 2.63
N ALA A 62 4.22 -12.06 3.27
CA ALA A 62 4.14 -11.39 4.57
C ALA A 62 4.80 -12.27 5.65
N SER A 63 5.87 -11.76 6.25
CA SER A 63 6.50 -12.28 7.46
C SER A 63 6.14 -11.44 8.68
N ASP A 64 6.29 -11.98 9.88
CA ASP A 64 6.12 -11.23 11.14
C ASP A 64 6.98 -9.96 11.17
N GLU A 65 8.17 -9.98 10.56
CA GLU A 65 9.05 -8.83 10.45
C GLU A 65 8.51 -7.75 9.49
N THR A 66 8.05 -8.13 8.30
CA THR A 66 7.42 -7.18 7.36
C THR A 66 6.12 -6.59 7.93
N ILE A 67 5.32 -7.39 8.64
CA ILE A 67 4.11 -6.92 9.32
C ILE A 67 4.48 -5.95 10.44
N CYS A 68 5.49 -6.26 11.25
CA CYS A 68 5.96 -5.37 12.33
C CYS A 68 6.48 -4.03 11.79
N ASN A 69 7.23 -4.03 10.69
CA ASN A 69 7.74 -2.78 10.09
C ASN A 69 6.62 -1.95 9.47
N ASN A 70 5.75 -2.57 8.67
CA ASN A 70 4.56 -1.90 8.13
C ASN A 70 3.70 -1.31 9.26
N ALA A 71 3.55 -2.04 10.38
CA ALA A 71 2.81 -1.55 11.55
C ALA A 71 3.52 -0.37 12.25
N ALA A 72 4.86 -0.37 12.33
CA ALA A 72 5.63 0.74 12.88
C ALA A 72 5.47 2.01 12.02
N TYR A 73 5.50 1.88 10.69
CA TYR A 73 5.20 2.98 9.77
C TYR A 73 3.76 3.46 9.92
N VAL A 74 2.77 2.57 9.88
CA VAL A 74 1.35 2.91 10.11
C VAL A 74 1.14 3.61 11.45
N HIS A 75 1.84 3.21 12.51
CA HIS A 75 1.78 3.88 13.82
C HIS A 75 2.36 5.31 13.77
N GLY A 76 3.51 5.50 13.11
CA GLY A 76 4.06 6.84 12.87
C GLY A 76 3.11 7.74 12.08
N TRP A 77 2.44 7.19 11.07
CA TRP A 77 1.43 7.90 10.29
C TRP A 77 0.16 8.20 11.11
N LEU A 78 -0.31 7.29 11.96
CA LEU A 78 -1.44 7.54 12.85
C LEU A 78 -1.16 8.69 13.84
N GLN A 79 0.06 8.79 14.35
CA GLN A 79 0.49 9.95 15.15
C GLN A 79 0.50 11.23 14.32
N ALA A 80 1.09 11.21 13.12
CA ALA A 80 1.14 12.37 12.22
C ALA A 80 -0.27 12.84 11.80
N LEU A 81 -1.22 11.92 11.73
CA LEU A 81 -2.62 12.16 11.39
C LEU A 81 -3.52 12.46 12.61
N LYS A 82 -2.92 12.77 13.77
CA LYS A 82 -3.63 13.11 15.03
C LYS A 82 -4.67 12.07 15.45
N GLU A 83 -4.40 10.80 15.17
CA GLU A 83 -5.30 9.67 15.46
C GLU A 83 -6.67 9.74 14.76
N ASP A 84 -6.80 10.46 13.64
CA ASP A 84 -8.03 10.44 12.86
C ASP A 84 -8.19 9.09 12.16
N ARG A 85 -8.90 8.16 12.82
CA ARG A 85 -9.21 6.82 12.31
C ARG A 85 -9.98 6.82 10.99
N ARG A 86 -10.56 7.93 10.55
CA ARG A 86 -11.21 8.02 9.23
C ARG A 86 -10.18 8.03 8.11
N LEU A 87 -8.98 8.55 8.39
CA LEU A 87 -7.91 8.65 7.41
C LEU A 87 -7.31 7.28 7.09
N ILE A 88 -7.16 6.39 8.08
CA ILE A 88 -6.71 5.02 7.82
C ILE A 88 -7.73 4.23 6.98
N VAL A 89 -9.03 4.40 7.24
CA VAL A 89 -10.08 3.74 6.44
C VAL A 89 -10.08 4.26 5.01
N SER A 90 -9.96 5.57 4.83
CA SER A 90 -9.84 6.19 3.50
C SER A 90 -8.59 5.72 2.75
N ALA A 91 -7.44 5.68 3.43
CA ALA A 91 -6.18 5.23 2.86
C ALA A 91 -6.24 3.75 2.47
N ALA A 92 -6.80 2.90 3.33
CA ALA A 92 -7.01 1.48 3.04
C ALA A 92 -7.88 1.27 1.78
N GLY A 93 -8.96 2.03 1.64
CA GLY A 93 -9.82 1.97 0.45
C GLY A 93 -9.12 2.42 -0.85
N GLN A 94 -8.14 3.32 -0.77
CA GLN A 94 -7.33 3.71 -1.92
C GLN A 94 -6.18 2.74 -2.20
N ALA A 95 -5.58 2.17 -1.14
CA ALA A 95 -4.56 1.13 -1.23
C ALA A 95 -5.11 -0.13 -1.90
N GLU A 96 -6.34 -0.53 -1.55
CA GLU A 96 -7.03 -1.66 -2.18
C GLU A 96 -7.21 -1.45 -3.70
N LYS A 97 -7.59 -0.22 -4.13
CA LYS A 97 -7.66 0.13 -5.55
C LYS A 97 -6.30 0.10 -6.23
N ALA A 98 -5.25 0.56 -5.55
CA ALA A 98 -3.89 0.52 -6.07
C ALA A 98 -3.41 -0.93 -6.28
N CYS A 99 -3.61 -1.79 -5.28
CA CYS A 99 -3.27 -3.22 -5.36
C CYS A 99 -4.00 -3.89 -6.52
N ARG A 100 -5.32 -3.68 -6.61
CA ARG A 100 -6.13 -4.21 -7.71
C ARG A 100 -5.61 -3.75 -9.07
N PHE A 101 -5.32 -2.46 -9.21
CA PHE A 101 -4.77 -1.91 -10.46
C PHE A 101 -3.45 -2.60 -10.85
N ILE A 102 -2.53 -2.79 -9.90
CA ILE A 102 -1.24 -3.48 -10.13
C ILE A 102 -1.49 -4.93 -10.57
N LEU A 103 -2.38 -5.64 -9.89
CA LEU A 103 -2.68 -7.05 -10.17
C LEU A 103 -3.37 -7.22 -11.53
N GLU A 104 -4.35 -6.39 -11.88
CA GLU A 104 -5.05 -6.42 -13.17
C GLU A 104 -4.11 -6.17 -14.36
N HIS A 105 -3.03 -5.43 -14.16
CA HIS A 105 -2.04 -5.11 -15.20
C HIS A 105 -0.79 -6.01 -15.11
N SER A 106 -0.78 -6.95 -14.17
CA SER A 106 0.22 -7.99 -14.11
C SER A 106 -0.28 -9.23 -14.86
N SER A 107 0.63 -10.06 -15.36
CA SER A 107 0.27 -11.37 -15.93
C SER A 107 -0.20 -12.38 -14.87
N PHE A 108 -0.41 -11.92 -13.63
CA PHE A 108 -0.80 -12.76 -12.51
C PHE A 108 -2.31 -12.99 -12.56
N ASP A 109 -2.70 -14.25 -12.70
CA ASP A 109 -4.10 -14.64 -12.71
C ASP A 109 -4.63 -14.70 -11.27
N TRP A 110 -5.43 -13.72 -10.89
CA TRP A 110 -6.08 -13.65 -9.58
C TRP A 110 -6.91 -14.90 -9.25
N SER A 111 -7.46 -15.60 -10.26
CA SER A 111 -8.24 -16.82 -10.03
C SER A 111 -7.40 -18.01 -9.56
N SER A 112 -6.07 -17.93 -9.72
CA SER A 112 -5.12 -18.93 -9.23
C SER A 112 -4.65 -18.68 -7.79
N ALA A 113 -4.82 -17.45 -7.28
CA ALA A 113 -4.60 -17.15 -5.88
C ALA A 113 -5.81 -17.66 -5.09
N THR A 114 -5.64 -18.75 -4.35
CA THR A 114 -6.68 -19.31 -3.48
C THR A 114 -6.95 -18.35 -2.32
N VAL A 115 -7.74 -17.32 -2.55
CA VAL A 115 -8.40 -16.55 -1.49
C VAL A 115 -9.74 -17.21 -1.23
N ALA A 116 -9.88 -17.81 -0.05
CA ALA A 116 -11.16 -18.28 0.46
C ALA A 116 -12.20 -17.18 0.27
N SER A 117 -13.35 -17.56 -0.29
CA SER A 117 -14.43 -16.65 -0.64
C SER A 117 -14.84 -15.76 0.54
N PRO A 118 -15.24 -14.49 0.31
CA PRO A 118 -15.79 -13.66 1.38
C PRO A 118 -17.08 -14.30 1.91
N ILE A 119 -17.22 -14.31 3.23
CA ILE A 119 -18.46 -14.66 3.95
C ILE A 119 -19.48 -13.53 3.79
#